data_AF-A0A957YWV6-F1
#
_entry.id   AF-A0A957YWV6-F1
#
_cell.length_a   1.000
_cell.length_b   1.000
_cell.length_c   1.000
_cell.angle_alpha   90.00
_cell.angle_beta   90.00
_cell.angle_gamma   90.00
#
_symmetry.space_group_name_H-M   'P 1'
#
loop_
_entity.id
_entity.type
_entity.pdbx_description
1 polymer ?
#
loop_
_entity_poly.entity_id
_entity_poly.type
_entity_poly.pdbx_seq_one_letter_code
_entity_poly.pdbx_strand_id
1 'polypeptide(L)' 'MKSNKKQAARVRPKHVPQRTCIGCRQVGGKRGLIRIVRTADGVVIDPTGKQAGRGAYLHNSRSCW' A
#
# COMPACT_ATOMS: atom_id res chain seq x y z
N MET A 1 -20.82 18.07 41.53
CA MET A 1 -19.86 18.08 40.40
C MET A 1 -20.15 16.88 39.49
N LYS A 2 -20.93 17.04 38.42
CA LYS A 2 -21.26 15.93 37.49
C LYS A 2 -20.20 15.87 36.40
N SER A 3 -19.25 14.93 36.53
CA SER A 3 -18.19 14.71 35.54
C SER A 3 -18.80 14.11 34.26
N ASN A 4 -18.93 14.92 33.22
CA ASN A 4 -19.43 14.50 31.92
C ASN A 4 -18.29 13.87 31.09
N LYS A 5 -18.01 12.58 31.30
CA LYS A 5 -17.08 11.84 30.43
C LYS A 5 -17.77 11.53 29.10
N LYS A 6 -17.60 12.40 28.10
CA LYS A 6 -17.85 12.07 26.69
C LYS A 6 -16.90 10.93 26.30
N GLN A 7 -17.45 9.73 26.12
CA GLN A 7 -16.69 8.57 25.65
C GLN A 7 -16.38 8.77 24.16
N ALA A 8 -15.11 9.00 23.83
CA ALA A 8 -14.65 9.03 22.45
C ALA A 8 -14.88 7.64 21.81
N ALA A 9 -15.67 7.58 20.74
CA ALA A 9 -15.95 6.34 20.03
C ALA A 9 -14.64 5.68 19.59
N ARG A 10 -14.43 4.41 19.95
CA ARG A 10 -13.25 3.63 19.55
C ARG A 10 -13.23 3.46 18.04
N VAL A 11 -12.30 4.14 17.36
CA VAL A 11 -12.08 3.98 15.91
C VAL A 11 -11.63 2.54 15.66
N ARG A 12 -12.42 1.77 14.91
CA ARG A 12 -12.04 0.42 14.50
C ARG A 12 -10.82 0.53 13.58
N PRO A 13 -9.74 -0.25 13.81
CA PRO A 13 -8.58 -0.26 12.92
C PRO A 13 -9.03 -0.58 11.49
N LYS A 14 -8.68 0.28 10.53
CA LYS A 14 -8.98 0.03 9.12
C LYS A 14 -8.06 -1.08 8.61
N HIS A 15 -8.63 -2.05 7.91
CA HIS A 15 -7.84 -3.09 7.24
C HIS A 15 -6.83 -2.45 6.28
N VAL A 16 -5.56 -2.86 6.40
CA VAL A 16 -4.49 -2.46 5.49
C VAL A 16 -4.31 -3.56 4.45
N PRO A 17 -4.58 -3.29 3.17
CA PRO A 17 -4.38 -4.28 2.12
C PRO A 17 -2.92 -4.74 2.08
N GLN A 18 -2.72 -6.06 2.13
CA GLN A 18 -1.42 -6.69 1.97
C GLN A 18 -1.14 -6.98 0.49
N ARG A 19 0.14 -6.90 0.10
CA ARG A 19 0.61 -7.17 -1.26
C ARG A 19 1.91 -7.95 -1.20
N THR A 20 2.19 -8.71 -2.25
CA THR A 20 3.44 -9.47 -2.36
C THR A 20 4.42 -8.72 -3.25
N CYS A 21 5.63 -8.52 -2.75
CA CYS A 21 6.73 -7.99 -3.55
C CYS A 21 7.10 -9.00 -4.64
N ILE A 22 7.16 -8.58 -5.91
CA ILE A 22 7.51 -9.50 -7.00
C ILE A 22 9.00 -9.88 -7.02
N GLY A 23 9.88 -9.07 -6.44
CA GLY A 23 11.32 -9.33 -6.36
C GLY A 23 11.68 -10.39 -5.30
N CYS A 24 11.31 -10.14 -4.03
CA CYS A 24 11.66 -11.03 -2.92
C CYS A 24 10.54 -11.99 -2.47
N ARG A 25 9.33 -11.89 -3.04
CA ARG A 25 8.14 -12.69 -2.68
C ARG A 25 7.62 -12.53 -1.24
N GLN A 26 8.19 -11.62 -0.45
CA GLN A 26 7.67 -11.30 0.88
C GLN A 26 6.42 -10.41 0.79
N VAL A 27 5.57 -10.51 1.80
CA VAL A 27 4.34 -9.74 1.93
C VAL A 27 4.61 -8.44 2.68
N GLY A 28 3.98 -7.35 2.25
CA GLY A 28 4.01 -6.05 2.92
C GLY A 28 2.69 -5.30 2.78
N GLY A 29 2.46 -4.33 3.67
CA GLY A 29 1.31 -3.44 3.57
C GLY A 29 1.41 -2.54 2.34
N LYS A 30 0.27 -2.25 1.69
CA LYS A 30 0.21 -1.44 0.44
C LYS A 30 1.06 -0.17 0.47
N ARG A 31 1.09 0.54 1.61
CA ARG A 31 1.83 1.81 1.75
C ARG A 31 3.35 1.64 1.87
N GLY A 32 3.84 0.45 2.20
CA GLY A 32 5.28 0.13 2.30
C GLY A 32 5.88 -0.44 1.02
N LEU A 33 5.09 -0.53 -0.05
CA LEU A 33 5.50 -1.09 -1.34
C LEU A 33 5.31 -0.05 -2.43
N ILE A 34 6.23 -0.07 -3.39
CA ILE A 34 6.20 0.76 -4.60
C ILE A 34 5.38 0.02 -5.66
N ARG A 35 4.33 0.64 -6.17
CA ARG A 35 3.58 0.11 -7.31
C ARG A 35 4.26 0.51 -8.60
N ILE A 36 4.52 -0.45 -9.46
CA ILE A 36 4.88 -0.23 -10.88
C ILE A 36 3.76 -0.74 -11.77
N VAL A 37 3.59 -0.13 -12.94
CA VAL A 37 2.52 -0.47 -13.88
C VAL A 37 3.10 -0.56 -15.28
N ARG A 38 2.81 -1.66 -15.97
CA ARG A 38 3.08 -1.79 -17.40
C ARG A 38 1.92 -1.19 -18.19
N THR A 39 2.21 -0.12 -18.94
CA THR A 39 1.32 0.53 -19.92
C THR A 39 1.71 0.12 -21.33
N ALA A 40 1.08 0.69 -22.36
CA ALA A 40 1.49 0.51 -23.75
C ALA A 40 2.87 1.11 -24.03
N ASP A 41 3.22 2.20 -23.35
CA ASP A 41 4.44 2.98 -23.59
C ASP A 41 5.64 2.52 -22.74
N GLY A 42 5.43 1.60 -21.79
CA GLY A 42 6.50 1.06 -20.96
C GLY A 42 6.09 0.79 -19.52
N VAL A 43 7.06 0.84 -18.61
CA VAL A 43 6.85 0.64 -17.17
C VAL A 43 7.01 1.96 -16.44
N VAL A 44 6.01 2.30 -15.63
CA VAL A 44 5.99 3.54 -14.84
C VAL A 44 5.77 3.25 -13.35
N ILE A 45 6.28 4.14 -12.49
CA ILE A 45 5.97 4.13 -11.06
C ILE A 45 4.61 4.80 -10.86
N ASP A 46 3.73 4.17 -10.09
CA ASP A 46 2.39 4.72 -9.77
C ASP A 46 2.18 4.90 -8.25
N PRO A 47 2.47 6.09 -7.71
CA PRO A 47 2.19 6.42 -6.31
C PRO A 47 0.69 6.46 -5.97
N THR A 48 -0.17 6.70 -6.96
CA THR A 48 -1.62 6.89 -6.76
C THR A 48 -2.36 5.56 -6.58
N GLY A 49 -1.83 4.49 -7.18
CA GLY A 49 -2.49 3.19 -7.26
C GLY A 49 -3.71 3.17 -8.19
N LYS A 50 -3.86 4.17 -9.06
CA LYS A 50 -5.01 4.33 -9.97
C LYS A 50 -4.64 4.17 -11.44
N GLN A 51 -3.34 4.13 -11.78
CA GLN A 51 -2.91 4.04 -13.17
C GLN A 51 -3.39 2.74 -13.81
N ALA A 52 -3.94 2.85 -15.02
CA ALA A 52 -4.42 1.72 -15.82
C ALA A 52 -3.25 0.88 -16.35
N GLY A 53 -3.47 -0.44 -16.47
CA GLY A 53 -2.46 -1.41 -16.91
C GLY A 53 -2.18 -2.51 -15.88
N ARG A 54 -1.21 -3.38 -16.17
CA ARG A 54 -0.85 -4.49 -15.28
C ARG A 54 0.07 -3.97 -14.18
N GLY A 55 -0.43 -3.95 -12.94
CA GLY A 55 0.31 -3.50 -11.77
C GLY A 55 1.09 -4.61 -11.06
N ALA A 56 2.24 -4.26 -10.50
CA ALA A 56 3.02 -5.09 -9.58
C ALA A 56 3.55 -4.23 -8.42
N TYR A 57 4.05 -4.88 -7.38
CA TYR A 57 4.56 -4.22 -6.17
C TYR A 57 5.99 -4.66 -5.87
N LEU A 58 6.82 -3.73 -5.42
CA LEU A 58 8.21 -3.94 -5.00
C LEU A 58 8.48 -3.31 -3.64
N HIS A 59 9.32 -3.93 -2.82
CA HIS A 59 9.90 -3.23 -1.68
C HIS A 59 10.85 -2.15 -2.17
N ASN A 60 10.97 -1.06 -1.41
CA ASN A 60 11.96 -0.03 -1.65
C ASN A 60 13.37 -0.48 -1.19
N SER A 61 13.85 -1.59 -1.76
CA SER A 61 15.17 -2.16 -1.52
C SER A 61 15.79 -2.51 -2.86
N ARG A 62 17.08 -2.18 -3.06
CA ARG A 62 17.82 -2.46 -4.30
C ARG A 62 17.72 -3.94 -4.72
N SER A 63 17.67 -4.86 -3.76
CA SER A 63 17.56 -6.31 -4.00
C SER A 63 16.22 -6.76 -4.59
N CYS A 64 15.19 -5.89 -4.58
CA CYS A 64 13.88 -6.19 -5.12
C CYS A 64 13.65 -5.61 -6.52
N TRP A 65 14.53 -4.74 -7.00
CA TRP A 65 14.45 -4.12 -8.33
C TRP A 65 15.21 -4.95 -9.37
#